data_AF-A0A0Q0CZ69-F1
#
_entry.id   AF-A0A0Q0CZ69-F1
#
_cell.length_a   1.000
_cell.length_b   1.000
_cell.length_c   1.000
_cell.angle_alpha   90.00
_cell.angle_beta   90.00
_cell.angle_gamma   90.00
#
_symmetry.space_group_name_H-M   'P 1'
#
loop_
_entity.id
_entity.type
_entity.pdbx_description
1 polymer ?
#
loop_
_entity_poly.entity_id
_entity_poly.type
_entity_poly.pdbx_seq_one_letter_code
_entity_poly.pdbx_strand_id
1 'polypeptide(L)'
;MELTDSLPSAARPFRIRSLCFHTSKASMSLCATALQRSDLQPNDIDRMFEIYSACYQDTCRVRFKQDLDDKTHCVVLRDACDTIMGFSTLKLFEMHWDNQPGRFIFSGDTIITPEHWGSQQLAFAWSRLIGDLWRQAPDVPLYWFLICKGHRTYRYLRAMVLDYAPRAGHLTEPHVQALMDHLAYTRFGDAYDPATGLLSFKTPQGRLTAELAQVSENHARLPDVAYFLQKNPGYAQGDELVCLCRFTPENLRPLARRLIMAEQRSTC
;
A
#
# COMPACT_ATOMS: atom_id res chain seq x y z
N MET A 1 -41.68 -41.77 59.47
CA MET A 1 -42.62 -41.82 58.34
C MET A 1 -42.28 -40.61 57.47
N GLU A 2 -41.13 -40.68 56.80
CA GLU A 2 -40.97 -41.14 55.40
C GLU A 2 -41.43 -40.04 54.44
N LEU A 3 -40.49 -39.28 53.85
CA LEU A 3 -39.89 -39.53 52.51
C LEU A 3 -40.97 -39.55 51.43
N THR A 4 -41.00 -38.57 50.52
CA THR A 4 -40.36 -38.67 49.18
C THR A 4 -40.47 -37.29 48.50
N ASP A 5 -39.37 -36.59 48.20
CA ASP A 5 -38.56 -36.64 46.98
C ASP A 5 -39.34 -36.63 45.65
N SER A 6 -39.24 -35.51 44.91
CA SER A 6 -39.28 -35.47 43.43
C SER A 6 -39.02 -34.05 42.89
N LEU A 7 -37.75 -33.73 42.64
CA LEU A 7 -37.32 -33.12 41.36
C LEU A 7 -37.29 -34.26 40.32
N PRO A 8 -37.41 -34.05 38.98
CA PRO A 8 -36.83 -32.91 38.24
C PRO A 8 -37.70 -32.39 37.07
N SER A 9 -37.33 -31.27 36.45
CA SER A 9 -37.22 -31.23 34.97
C SER A 9 -36.61 -29.91 34.47
N ALA A 10 -35.37 -30.05 34.01
CA ALA A 10 -34.76 -29.47 32.82
C ALA A 10 -34.98 -27.97 32.52
N ALA A 11 -33.90 -27.24 32.80
CA ALA A 11 -33.52 -26.03 32.07
C ALA A 11 -33.72 -26.22 30.55
N ARG A 12 -34.50 -25.32 29.94
CA ARG A 12 -34.57 -25.21 28.48
C ARG A 12 -33.21 -24.75 27.97
N PRO A 13 -32.53 -25.50 27.09
CA PRO A 13 -31.29 -25.04 26.53
C PRO A 13 -31.58 -23.84 25.62
N PHE A 14 -30.89 -22.74 25.88
CA PHE A 14 -30.74 -21.65 24.91
C PHE A 14 -30.15 -22.26 23.63
N ARG A 15 -31.01 -22.51 22.64
CA ARG A 15 -30.56 -22.83 21.28
C ARG A 15 -29.93 -21.57 20.72
N ILE A 16 -28.61 -21.49 20.74
CA ILE A 16 -27.86 -20.66 19.80
C ILE A 16 -28.28 -21.17 18.43
N ARG A 17 -29.15 -20.43 17.74
CA ARG A 17 -29.32 -20.58 16.30
C ARG A 17 -27.96 -20.21 15.72
N SER A 18 -27.18 -21.23 15.38
CA SER A 18 -26.14 -21.13 14.36
C SER A 18 -26.78 -20.40 13.18
N LEU A 19 -26.47 -19.11 13.04
CA LEU A 19 -26.53 -18.51 11.72
C LEU A 19 -25.42 -19.20 10.95
N CYS A 20 -25.79 -20.23 10.21
CA CYS A 20 -25.04 -20.65 9.04
C CYS A 20 -24.94 -19.43 8.12
N PHE A 21 -23.88 -18.63 8.31
CA PHE A 21 -23.37 -17.82 7.24
C PHE A 21 -23.06 -18.79 6.12
N HIS A 22 -23.82 -18.67 5.04
CA HIS A 22 -23.53 -19.33 3.79
C HIS A 22 -22.15 -18.85 3.35
N THR A 23 -21.10 -19.59 3.68
CA THR A 23 -19.78 -19.46 3.08
C THR A 23 -19.84 -20.07 1.69
N SER A 24 -20.59 -19.42 0.81
CA SER A 24 -20.53 -19.63 -0.64
C SER A 24 -19.76 -18.46 -1.25
N LYS A 25 -18.50 -18.31 -0.87
CA LYS A 25 -17.48 -17.78 -1.77
C LYS A 25 -16.43 -18.87 -1.83
N ALA A 26 -16.43 -19.61 -2.94
CA ALA A 26 -15.25 -20.35 -3.34
C ALA A 26 -14.06 -19.41 -3.10
N SER A 27 -13.10 -19.86 -2.30
CA SER A 27 -11.82 -19.20 -2.11
C SER A 27 -11.17 -19.13 -3.50
N MET A 28 -11.45 -18.06 -4.26
CA MET A 28 -10.79 -17.81 -5.53
C MET A 28 -9.31 -17.65 -5.19
N SER A 29 -8.51 -18.62 -5.61
CA SER A 29 -7.06 -18.59 -5.41
C SER A 29 -6.52 -17.33 -6.07
N LEU A 30 -6.03 -16.40 -5.27
CA LEU A 30 -5.39 -15.19 -5.77
C LEU A 30 -3.89 -15.43 -5.88
N CYS A 31 -3.31 -15.10 -7.04
CA CYS A 31 -1.87 -15.18 -7.28
C CYS A 31 -1.34 -13.78 -7.60
N ALA A 32 -0.22 -13.40 -6.98
CA ALA A 32 0.43 -12.12 -7.27
C ALA A 32 1.81 -12.32 -7.89
N THR A 33 2.07 -11.68 -9.02
CA THR A 33 3.33 -11.79 -9.77
C THR A 33 3.94 -10.42 -10.04
N ALA A 34 5.26 -10.32 -9.91
CA ALA A 34 6.01 -9.14 -10.30
C ALA A 34 6.44 -9.26 -11.77
N LEU A 35 6.32 -8.18 -12.52
CA LEU A 35 6.60 -8.08 -13.96
C LEU A 35 7.36 -6.79 -14.25
N GLN A 36 8.15 -6.76 -15.32
CA GLN A 36 8.61 -5.48 -15.87
C GLN A 36 7.41 -4.75 -16.48
N ARG A 37 7.45 -3.41 -16.46
CA ARG A 37 6.42 -2.60 -17.11
C ARG A 37 6.29 -2.95 -18.60
N SER A 38 7.39 -3.28 -19.27
CA SER A 38 7.42 -3.70 -20.68
C SER A 38 6.60 -4.96 -20.98
N ASP A 39 6.35 -5.80 -19.96
CA ASP A 39 5.72 -7.12 -20.15
C ASP A 39 4.20 -7.06 -20.04
N LEU A 40 3.64 -5.94 -19.55
CA LEU A 40 2.20 -5.72 -19.48
C LEU A 40 1.58 -5.66 -20.87
N GLN A 41 0.55 -6.47 -21.07
CA GLN A 41 -0.20 -6.50 -22.33
C GLN A 41 -1.23 -5.36 -22.38
N PRO A 42 -1.69 -4.95 -23.57
CA PRO A 42 -2.73 -3.93 -23.70
C PRO A 42 -3.99 -4.22 -22.86
N ASN A 43 -4.43 -5.48 -22.84
CA ASN A 43 -5.58 -5.92 -22.04
C ASN A 43 -5.33 -5.78 -20.53
N ASP A 44 -4.09 -5.95 -20.06
CA ASP A 44 -3.74 -5.73 -18.66
C ASP A 44 -3.88 -4.25 -18.31
N ILE A 45 -3.39 -3.36 -19.18
CA ILE A 45 -3.47 -1.90 -18.99
C ILE A 45 -4.92 -1.44 -18.96
N ASP A 46 -5.76 -1.98 -19.85
CA ASP A 46 -7.21 -1.71 -19.86
C ASP A 46 -7.85 -2.12 -18.55
N ARG A 47 -7.58 -3.36 -18.10
CA ARG A 47 -8.12 -3.86 -16.84
C ARG A 47 -7.62 -3.07 -15.63
N MET A 48 -6.35 -2.67 -15.61
CA MET A 48 -5.79 -1.82 -14.55
C MET A 48 -6.48 -0.45 -14.54
N PHE A 49 -6.74 0.16 -15.71
CA PHE A 49 -7.45 1.43 -15.79
C PHE A 49 -8.91 1.31 -15.33
N GLU A 50 -9.60 0.22 -15.64
CA GLU A 50 -10.95 -0.04 -15.13
C GLU A 50 -10.97 -0.03 -13.59
N ILE A 51 -10.08 -0.80 -12.96
CA ILE A 51 -9.95 -0.86 -11.49
C ILE A 51 -9.61 0.51 -10.91
N TYR A 52 -8.67 1.22 -11.55
CA TYR A 52 -8.26 2.59 -11.19
C TYR A 52 -9.44 3.55 -11.22
N SER A 53 -10.20 3.57 -12.32
CA SER A 53 -11.34 4.47 -12.53
C SER A 53 -12.52 4.19 -11.60
N ALA A 54 -12.65 2.96 -11.09
CA ALA A 54 -13.64 2.62 -10.07
C ALA A 54 -13.25 3.11 -8.67
N CYS A 55 -11.96 3.26 -8.38
CA CYS A 55 -11.46 3.65 -7.06
C CYS A 55 -11.15 5.15 -6.93
N TYR A 56 -11.03 5.85 -8.06
CA TYR A 56 -10.63 7.24 -8.07
C TYR A 56 -11.57 8.13 -8.88
N GLN A 57 -11.65 9.39 -8.46
CA GLN A 57 -12.25 10.50 -9.20
C GLN A 57 -11.17 11.24 -10.00
N ASP A 58 -11.59 12.12 -10.92
CA ASP A 58 -10.70 12.93 -11.76
C ASP A 58 -9.72 12.06 -12.58
N THR A 59 -10.22 10.92 -13.06
CA THR A 59 -9.42 9.95 -13.79
C THR A 59 -9.36 10.30 -15.27
N CYS A 60 -8.20 10.07 -15.86
CA CYS A 60 -7.96 10.31 -17.28
C CYS A 60 -7.10 9.18 -17.82
N ARG A 61 -7.60 8.43 -18.80
CA ARG A 61 -6.90 7.27 -19.37
C ARG A 61 -5.53 7.64 -19.95
N VAL A 62 -5.43 8.81 -20.59
CA VAL A 62 -4.15 9.31 -21.13
C VAL A 62 -3.14 9.55 -20.01
N ARG A 63 -3.56 10.22 -18.92
CA ARG A 63 -2.69 10.50 -17.76
C ARG A 63 -2.30 9.23 -17.02
N PHE A 64 -3.23 8.31 -16.83
CA PHE A 64 -2.95 6.99 -16.25
C PHE A 64 -1.88 6.26 -17.06
N LYS A 65 -2.03 6.23 -18.39
CA LYS A 65 -1.03 5.61 -19.26
C LYS A 65 0.33 6.31 -19.17
N GLN A 66 0.36 7.64 -19.15
CA GLN A 66 1.60 8.41 -19.00
C GLN A 66 2.32 8.11 -17.67
N ASP A 67 1.59 8.05 -16.55
CA ASP A 67 2.18 7.67 -15.26
C ASP A 67 2.68 6.23 -15.29
N LEU A 68 1.92 5.31 -15.89
CA LEU A 68 2.28 3.90 -16.03
C LEU A 68 3.50 3.70 -16.94
N ASP A 69 3.66 4.50 -17.99
CA ASP A 69 4.81 4.46 -18.90
C ASP A 69 6.10 4.98 -18.23
N ASP A 70 5.99 5.80 -17.18
CA ASP A 70 7.13 6.25 -16.37
C ASP A 70 7.61 5.18 -15.36
N LYS A 71 6.85 4.09 -15.17
CA LYS A 71 7.17 3.01 -14.23
C LYS A 71 8.13 2.00 -14.84
N THR A 72 8.88 1.32 -13.98
CA THR A 72 9.77 0.23 -14.41
C THR A 72 9.18 -1.13 -14.11
N HIS A 73 8.41 -1.29 -13.02
CA HIS A 73 7.85 -2.57 -12.61
C HIS A 73 6.37 -2.45 -12.22
N CYS A 74 5.69 -3.59 -12.30
CA CYS A 74 4.34 -3.76 -11.82
C CYS A 74 4.24 -5.08 -11.03
N VAL A 75 3.38 -5.11 -10.02
CA VAL A 75 2.92 -6.34 -9.38
C VAL A 75 1.45 -6.48 -9.71
N VAL A 76 1.04 -7.59 -10.31
CA VAL A 76 -0.36 -7.85 -10.67
C VAL A 76 -0.91 -8.98 -9.80
N LEU A 77 -2.11 -8.79 -9.28
CA LEU A 77 -2.87 -9.77 -8.52
C LEU A 77 -3.96 -10.33 -9.43
N ARG A 78 -3.91 -11.63 -9.71
CA ARG A 78 -4.88 -12.32 -10.58
C ARG A 78 -5.71 -13.34 -9.80
N ASP A 79 -6.93 -13.57 -10.25
CA ASP A 79 -7.75 -14.68 -9.79
C ASP A 79 -7.44 -15.98 -10.57
N ALA A 80 -8.22 -17.03 -10.31
CA ALA A 80 -8.07 -18.33 -10.98
C ALA A 80 -8.43 -18.31 -12.47
N CYS A 81 -9.09 -17.24 -12.94
CA CYS A 81 -9.46 -17.03 -14.33
C CYS A 81 -8.47 -16.11 -15.05
N ASP A 82 -7.30 -15.86 -14.45
CA ASP A 82 -6.25 -14.96 -14.96
C ASP A 82 -6.68 -13.49 -15.08
N THR A 83 -7.78 -13.10 -14.42
CA THR A 83 -8.27 -11.72 -14.43
C THR A 83 -7.55 -10.89 -13.37
N ILE A 84 -7.05 -9.71 -13.75
CA ILE A 84 -6.45 -8.78 -12.77
C ILE A 84 -7.53 -8.29 -11.80
N MET A 85 -7.28 -8.53 -10.53
CA MET A 85 -8.09 -8.11 -9.37
C MET A 85 -7.38 -7.07 -8.50
N GLY A 86 -6.16 -6.70 -8.86
CA GLY A 86 -5.42 -5.64 -8.21
C GLY A 86 -4.02 -5.49 -8.81
N PHE A 87 -3.40 -4.35 -8.57
CA PHE A 87 -2.04 -4.10 -9.02
C PHE A 87 -1.33 -3.10 -8.11
N SER A 88 -0.01 -3.10 -8.18
CA SER A 88 0.86 -2.06 -7.62
C SER A 88 1.89 -1.70 -8.66
N THR A 89 2.12 -0.41 -8.89
CA THR A 89 3.16 0.06 -9.82
C THR A 89 4.31 0.71 -9.07
N LEU A 90 5.53 0.61 -9.63
CA LEU A 90 6.68 1.32 -9.08
C LEU A 90 7.69 1.72 -10.15
N LYS A 91 8.40 2.82 -9.88
CA LYS A 91 9.58 3.23 -10.62
C LYS A 91 10.81 2.99 -9.75
N LEU A 92 11.72 2.19 -10.25
CA LEU A 92 13.10 2.14 -9.77
C LEU A 92 13.92 3.17 -10.56
N PHE A 93 14.62 4.05 -9.86
CA PHE A 93 15.56 4.99 -10.46
C PHE A 93 16.76 5.21 -9.55
N GLU A 94 17.81 5.78 -10.12
CA GLU A 94 19.07 6.04 -9.42
C GLU A 94 19.42 7.52 -9.54
N MET A 95 19.98 8.08 -8.48
CA MET A 95 20.50 9.44 -8.48
C MET A 95 21.59 9.58 -7.40
N HIS A 96 22.40 10.62 -7.51
CA HIS A 96 23.33 10.98 -6.46
C HIS A 96 22.65 11.95 -5.48
N TRP A 97 22.76 11.67 -4.19
CA TRP A 97 22.35 12.55 -3.11
C TRP A 97 23.52 12.71 -2.15
N ASP A 98 23.88 13.96 -1.84
CA ASP A 98 25.04 14.28 -0.98
C ASP A 98 26.34 13.58 -1.44
N ASN A 99 26.59 13.60 -2.75
CA ASN A 99 27.70 12.91 -3.43
C ASN A 99 27.76 11.39 -3.23
N GLN A 100 26.69 10.75 -2.75
CA GLN A 100 26.57 9.31 -2.64
C GLN A 100 25.55 8.76 -3.65
N PRO A 101 25.84 7.62 -4.31
CA PRO A 101 24.85 6.96 -5.15
C PRO A 101 23.69 6.44 -4.28
N GLY A 102 22.46 6.61 -4.76
CA GLY A 102 21.26 6.10 -4.13
C GLY A 102 20.30 5.51 -5.14
N ARG A 103 19.61 4.45 -4.73
CA ARG A 103 18.54 3.80 -5.49
C ARG A 103 17.21 4.10 -4.82
N PHE A 104 16.20 4.38 -5.62
CA PHE A 104 14.92 4.87 -5.15
C PHE A 104 13.79 4.10 -5.82
N ILE A 105 12.91 3.54 -5.00
CA ILE A 105 11.63 3.00 -5.42
C ILE A 105 10.59 4.09 -5.19
N PHE A 106 10.04 4.64 -6.25
CA PHE A 106 8.85 5.46 -6.19
C PHE A 106 7.60 4.59 -6.41
N SER A 107 6.78 4.42 -5.36
CA SER A 107 5.49 3.73 -5.50
C SER A 107 4.48 4.61 -6.23
N GLY A 108 3.84 4.05 -7.25
CA GLY A 108 2.66 4.63 -7.89
C GLY A 108 1.37 4.01 -7.34
N ASP A 109 0.37 3.93 -8.21
CA ASP A 109 -0.95 3.38 -7.87
C ASP A 109 -0.86 1.96 -7.33
N THR A 110 -1.56 1.73 -6.22
CA THR A 110 -1.69 0.42 -5.57
C THR A 110 -3.14 0.20 -5.19
N ILE A 111 -3.80 -0.73 -5.88
CA ILE A 111 -5.24 -0.95 -5.81
C ILE A 111 -5.54 -2.44 -5.80
N ILE A 112 -6.48 -2.85 -4.97
CA ILE A 112 -7.11 -4.18 -5.01
C ILE A 112 -8.61 -3.92 -5.07
N THR A 113 -9.34 -4.71 -5.87
CA THR A 113 -10.80 -4.55 -5.94
C THR A 113 -11.44 -4.83 -4.56
N PRO A 114 -12.57 -4.18 -4.23
CA PRO A 114 -13.18 -4.28 -2.90
C PRO A 114 -13.45 -5.71 -2.42
N GLU A 115 -13.77 -6.63 -3.35
CA GLU A 115 -14.11 -8.02 -3.04
C GLU A 115 -12.93 -8.82 -2.49
N HIS A 116 -11.70 -8.32 -2.70
CA HIS A 116 -10.45 -8.96 -2.32
C HIS A 116 -9.62 -8.14 -1.32
N TRP A 117 -10.18 -7.08 -0.75
CA TRP A 117 -9.55 -6.37 0.37
C TRP A 117 -9.25 -7.32 1.53
N GLY A 118 -8.08 -7.14 2.15
CA GLY A 118 -7.56 -8.02 3.18
C GLY A 118 -6.59 -9.10 2.65
N SER A 119 -6.60 -9.38 1.35
CA SER A 119 -5.58 -10.23 0.73
C SER A 119 -4.18 -9.64 0.92
N GLN A 120 -3.22 -10.48 1.32
CA GLN A 120 -1.82 -10.09 1.51
C GLN A 120 -0.95 -10.45 0.30
N GLN A 121 -1.50 -11.13 -0.71
CA GLN A 121 -0.71 -11.66 -1.83
C GLN A 121 0.03 -10.55 -2.59
N LEU A 122 -0.65 -9.43 -2.88
CA LEU A 122 -0.03 -8.29 -3.55
C LEU A 122 1.13 -7.71 -2.74
N ALA A 123 0.93 -7.50 -1.42
CA ALA A 123 1.97 -6.97 -0.53
C ALA A 123 3.17 -7.93 -0.40
N PHE A 124 2.92 -9.23 -0.39
CA PHE A 124 3.97 -10.25 -0.33
C PHE A 124 4.78 -10.32 -1.62
N ALA A 125 4.12 -10.29 -2.78
CA ALA A 125 4.81 -10.22 -4.06
C ALA A 125 5.61 -8.93 -4.22
N TRP A 126 5.05 -7.79 -3.80
CA TRP A 126 5.77 -6.51 -3.77
C TRP A 126 7.01 -6.57 -2.86
N SER A 127 6.88 -7.15 -1.67
CA SER A 127 8.02 -7.32 -0.74
C SER A 127 9.12 -8.18 -1.34
N ARG A 128 8.77 -9.28 -2.03
CA ARG A 128 9.76 -10.12 -2.73
C ARG A 128 10.46 -9.37 -3.86
N LEU A 129 9.70 -8.60 -4.66
CA LEU A 129 10.26 -7.73 -5.69
C LEU A 129 11.26 -6.74 -5.09
N ILE A 130 10.95 -6.08 -3.97
CA ILE A 130 11.90 -5.18 -3.30
C ILE A 130 13.16 -5.92 -2.85
N GLY A 131 13.02 -7.15 -2.35
CA GLY A 131 14.16 -8.01 -2.03
C GLY A 131 15.05 -8.31 -3.24
N ASP A 132 14.44 -8.60 -4.38
CA ASP A 132 15.16 -8.85 -5.63
C ASP A 132 15.90 -7.58 -6.09
N LEU A 133 15.23 -6.44 -6.07
CA LEU A 133 15.82 -5.15 -6.43
C LEU A 133 16.96 -4.78 -5.49
N TRP A 134 16.79 -4.96 -4.18
CA TRP A 134 17.84 -4.70 -3.19
C TRP A 134 19.09 -5.55 -3.45
N ARG A 135 18.92 -6.85 -3.72
CA ARG A 135 20.03 -7.79 -4.00
C ARG A 135 20.81 -7.48 -5.28
N GLN A 136 20.24 -6.74 -6.22
CA GLN A 136 20.96 -6.33 -7.44
C GLN A 136 22.12 -5.35 -7.16
N ALA A 137 22.04 -4.58 -6.06
CA ALA A 137 23.10 -3.66 -5.65
C ALA A 137 23.06 -3.45 -4.12
N PRO A 138 23.50 -4.45 -3.33
CA PRO A 138 23.37 -4.42 -1.86
C PRO A 138 24.21 -3.33 -1.19
N ASP A 139 25.29 -2.89 -1.85
CA ASP A 139 26.17 -1.83 -1.37
C ASP A 139 25.63 -0.42 -1.63
N VAL A 140 24.57 -0.29 -2.44
CA VAL A 140 23.93 0.99 -2.75
C VAL A 140 22.64 1.14 -1.92
N PRO A 141 22.50 2.20 -1.12
CA PRO A 141 21.28 2.42 -0.33
C PRO A 141 20.02 2.42 -1.21
N LEU A 142 19.03 1.63 -0.80
CA LEU A 142 17.70 1.58 -1.43
C LEU A 142 16.68 2.29 -0.55
N TYR A 143 16.02 3.30 -1.10
CA TYR A 143 14.98 4.07 -0.44
C TYR A 143 13.61 3.78 -1.05
N TRP A 144 12.58 3.82 -0.21
CA TRP A 144 11.19 3.82 -0.63
C TRP A 144 10.63 5.23 -0.50
N PHE A 145 10.41 5.87 -1.64
CA PHE A 145 9.77 7.16 -1.78
C PHE A 145 8.32 6.95 -2.20
N LEU A 146 7.38 7.59 -1.52
CA LEU A 146 5.95 7.39 -1.80
C LEU A 146 5.14 8.64 -1.49
N ILE A 147 4.04 8.78 -2.21
CA ILE A 147 3.03 9.81 -1.98
C ILE A 147 1.77 9.12 -1.47
N CYS A 148 1.35 9.50 -0.26
CA CYS A 148 0.25 8.84 0.43
C CYS A 148 -1.05 9.61 0.20
N LYS A 149 -1.83 9.12 -0.76
CA LYS A 149 -3.19 9.59 -1.07
C LYS A 149 -4.22 9.31 0.03
N GLY A 150 -3.93 8.38 0.95
CA GLY A 150 -4.86 8.05 2.03
C GLY A 150 -4.22 7.30 3.18
N HIS A 151 -4.94 7.32 4.32
CA HIS A 151 -4.51 6.73 5.58
C HIS A 151 -4.21 5.22 5.49
N ARG A 152 -4.87 4.49 4.58
CA ARG A 152 -4.62 3.05 4.36
C ARG A 152 -3.22 2.83 3.79
N THR A 153 -2.82 3.59 2.77
CA THR A 153 -1.47 3.53 2.20
C THR A 153 -0.42 3.94 3.23
N TYR A 154 -0.68 5.03 3.98
CA TYR A 154 0.24 5.48 5.02
C TYR A 154 0.49 4.40 6.10
N ARG A 155 -0.54 3.63 6.48
CA ARG A 155 -0.39 2.51 7.43
C ARG A 155 0.48 1.36 6.91
N TYR A 156 0.67 1.21 5.60
CA TYR A 156 1.60 0.19 5.07
C TYR A 156 3.04 0.48 5.45
N LEU A 157 3.45 1.76 5.57
CA LEU A 157 4.78 2.12 6.09
C LEU A 157 5.00 1.49 7.46
N ARG A 158 4.06 1.72 8.39
CA ARG A 158 4.12 1.08 9.71
C ARG A 158 4.08 -0.44 9.62
N ALA A 159 3.34 -1.05 8.69
CA ALA A 159 3.29 -2.51 8.59
C ALA A 159 4.63 -3.12 8.11
N MET A 160 5.42 -2.36 7.33
CA MET A 160 6.63 -2.86 6.68
C MET A 160 7.92 -2.46 7.39
N VAL A 161 8.02 -1.22 7.87
CA VAL A 161 9.25 -0.65 8.44
C VAL A 161 9.07 -0.15 9.88
N LEU A 162 10.19 -0.04 10.60
CA LEU A 162 10.26 0.49 11.96
C LEU A 162 10.37 2.02 11.96
N ASP A 163 11.18 2.55 11.05
CA ASP A 163 11.48 3.97 10.89
C ASP A 163 11.20 4.45 9.46
N TYR A 164 10.46 5.55 9.39
CA TYR A 164 10.02 6.23 8.18
C TYR A 164 9.69 7.68 8.52
N ALA A 165 9.73 8.54 7.52
CA ALA A 165 9.41 9.95 7.66
C ALA A 165 8.27 10.34 6.70
N PRO A 166 7.35 11.23 7.13
CA PRO A 166 7.14 11.68 8.50
C PRO A 166 6.41 10.58 9.32
N ARG A 167 6.54 10.57 10.65
CA ARG A 167 5.81 9.62 11.52
C ARG A 167 5.37 10.18 12.87
N ALA A 168 4.33 9.58 13.44
CA ALA A 168 3.77 9.98 14.72
C ALA A 168 4.81 9.86 15.85
N GLY A 169 4.96 10.91 16.66
CA GLY A 169 5.82 10.92 17.84
C GLY A 169 7.32 11.11 17.56
N HIS A 170 7.72 11.35 16.31
CA HIS A 170 9.12 11.55 15.95
C HIS A 170 9.27 12.75 15.01
N LEU A 171 10.35 13.51 15.21
CA LEU A 171 10.75 14.56 14.27
C LEU A 171 11.52 13.92 13.12
N THR A 172 11.24 14.36 11.90
CA THR A 172 12.05 14.00 10.73
C THR A 172 13.44 14.62 10.87
N GLU A 173 14.49 13.83 10.72
CA GLU A 173 15.85 14.34 10.73
C GLU A 173 16.09 15.32 9.56
N PRO A 174 16.84 16.41 9.75
CA PRO A 174 17.01 17.44 8.73
C PRO A 174 17.53 16.92 7.38
N HIS A 175 18.47 15.97 7.38
CA HIS A 175 18.99 15.37 6.15
C HIS A 175 17.93 14.53 5.41
N VAL A 176 17.09 13.80 6.15
CA VAL A 176 15.98 13.02 5.58
C VAL A 176 14.92 13.95 5.00
N GLN A 177 14.61 15.06 5.69
CA GLN A 177 13.69 16.08 5.18
C GLN A 177 14.22 16.70 3.88
N ALA A 178 15.50 17.08 3.83
CA ALA A 178 16.11 17.64 2.63
C ALA A 178 16.05 16.67 1.44
N LEU A 179 16.26 15.37 1.67
CA LEU A 179 16.12 14.35 0.62
C LEU A 179 14.67 14.21 0.16
N MET A 180 13.71 14.18 1.07
CA MET A 180 12.28 14.17 0.73
C MET A 180 11.89 15.38 -0.12
N ASP A 181 12.32 16.57 0.29
CA ASP A 181 12.05 17.82 -0.41
C ASP A 181 12.64 17.81 -1.81
N HIS A 182 13.90 17.36 -1.94
CA HIS A 182 14.56 17.25 -3.23
C HIS A 182 13.85 16.26 -4.16
N LEU A 183 13.50 15.06 -3.68
CA LEU A 183 12.80 14.05 -4.47
C LEU A 183 11.42 14.54 -4.91
N ALA A 184 10.67 15.16 -4.00
CA ALA A 184 9.33 15.66 -4.27
C ALA A 184 9.34 16.85 -5.23
N TYR A 185 10.22 17.84 -5.01
CA TYR A 185 10.34 18.99 -5.90
C TYR A 185 10.83 18.59 -7.29
N THR A 186 11.83 17.70 -7.38
CA THR A 186 12.34 17.22 -8.67
C THR A 186 11.26 16.51 -9.49
N ARG A 187 10.37 15.76 -8.82
CA ARG A 187 9.34 14.96 -9.51
C ARG A 187 8.05 15.72 -9.76
N PHE A 188 7.64 16.60 -8.84
CA PHE A 188 6.31 17.23 -8.84
C PHE A 188 6.34 18.75 -8.94
N GLY A 189 7.52 19.37 -8.86
CA GLY A 189 7.72 20.82 -8.98
C GLY A 189 6.81 21.61 -8.05
N ASP A 190 6.11 22.59 -8.61
CA ASP A 190 5.21 23.50 -7.90
C ASP A 190 4.02 22.82 -7.19
N ALA A 191 3.76 21.54 -7.44
CA ALA A 191 2.74 20.83 -6.69
C ALA A 191 3.20 20.49 -5.26
N TYR A 192 4.51 20.51 -4.98
CA TYR A 192 5.05 20.21 -3.66
C TYR A 192 5.25 21.47 -2.82
N ASP A 193 4.76 21.43 -1.58
CA ASP A 193 5.03 22.44 -0.57
C ASP A 193 5.97 21.87 0.52
N PRO A 194 7.23 22.32 0.59
CA PRO A 194 8.20 21.84 1.58
C PRO A 194 7.84 22.25 3.02
N ALA A 195 7.02 23.29 3.22
CA ALA A 195 6.61 23.70 4.57
C ALA A 195 5.63 22.71 5.20
N THR A 196 4.81 22.05 4.39
CA THR A 196 3.80 21.10 4.83
C THR A 196 4.17 19.64 4.55
N GLY A 197 5.05 19.39 3.58
CA GLY A 197 5.38 18.05 3.09
C GLY A 197 4.27 17.43 2.22
N LEU A 198 3.35 18.27 1.72
CA LEU A 198 2.18 17.85 0.95
C LEU A 198 2.36 18.15 -0.54
N LEU A 199 1.77 17.28 -1.36
CA LEU A 199 1.48 17.57 -2.75
C LEU A 199 0.05 18.10 -2.86
N SER A 200 -0.13 19.21 -3.55
CA SER A 200 -1.44 19.72 -3.96
C SER A 200 -1.41 20.06 -5.46
N PHE A 201 -2.32 19.47 -6.21
CA PHE A 201 -2.33 19.58 -7.67
C PHE A 201 -3.32 20.63 -8.14
N LYS A 202 -2.85 21.61 -8.95
CA LYS A 202 -3.69 22.67 -9.54
C LYS A 202 -4.93 22.11 -10.26
N THR A 203 -4.78 20.97 -10.91
CA THR A 203 -5.89 20.17 -11.43
C THR A 203 -5.96 18.89 -10.60
N PRO A 204 -7.08 18.63 -9.90
CA PRO A 204 -7.26 17.39 -9.16
C PRO A 204 -6.97 16.18 -10.02
N GLN A 205 -6.30 15.20 -9.42
CA GLN A 205 -5.90 14.01 -10.15
C GLN A 205 -5.92 12.75 -9.28
N GLY A 206 -6.84 11.86 -9.62
CA GLY A 206 -6.97 10.58 -8.95
C GLY A 206 -7.34 10.73 -7.47
N ARG A 207 -8.30 11.59 -7.11
CA ARG A 207 -8.79 11.64 -5.71
C ARG A 207 -9.45 10.31 -5.35
N LEU A 208 -9.35 9.86 -4.10
CA LEU A 208 -10.18 8.74 -3.64
C LEU A 208 -11.65 9.08 -3.83
N THR A 209 -12.48 8.11 -4.25
CA THR A 209 -13.93 8.28 -4.17
C THR A 209 -14.35 8.60 -2.73
N ALA A 210 -15.46 9.30 -2.55
CA ALA A 210 -15.93 9.70 -1.21
C ALA A 210 -16.05 8.51 -0.24
N GLU A 211 -16.53 7.37 -0.74
CA GLU A 211 -16.61 6.12 0.02
C GLU A 211 -15.23 5.61 0.46
N LEU A 212 -14.23 5.65 -0.43
CA LEU A 212 -12.88 5.20 -0.12
C LEU A 212 -12.07 6.19 0.72
N ALA A 213 -12.42 7.48 0.66
CA ALA A 213 -11.86 8.52 1.51
C ALA A 213 -12.40 8.44 2.95
N GLN A 214 -13.58 7.84 3.17
CA GLN A 214 -14.17 7.79 4.51
C GLN A 214 -13.30 7.03 5.51
N VAL A 215 -13.16 7.60 6.71
CA VAL A 215 -12.47 6.99 7.86
C VAL A 215 -13.50 6.75 8.95
N SER A 216 -13.61 5.51 9.42
CA SER A 216 -14.46 5.22 10.59
C SER A 216 -13.86 5.82 11.86
N GLU A 217 -14.70 6.19 12.83
CA GLU A 217 -14.23 6.76 14.10
C GLU A 217 -13.19 5.88 14.81
N ASN A 218 -13.39 4.56 14.78
CA ASN A 218 -12.45 3.60 15.36
C ASN A 218 -11.08 3.64 14.68
N HIS A 219 -11.05 3.77 13.34
CA HIS A 219 -9.79 3.91 12.61
C HIS A 219 -9.16 5.28 12.81
N ALA A 220 -9.94 6.36 12.91
CA ALA A 220 -9.43 7.71 13.14
C ALA A 220 -8.65 7.84 14.46
N ARG A 221 -8.96 6.99 15.46
CA ARG A 221 -8.27 6.96 16.76
C ARG A 221 -6.93 6.20 16.73
N LEU A 222 -6.62 5.47 15.66
CA LEU A 222 -5.32 4.80 15.55
C LEU A 222 -4.22 5.86 15.41
N PRO A 223 -3.11 5.80 16.18
CA PRO A 223 -2.10 6.87 16.20
C PRO A 223 -1.58 7.29 14.82
N ASP A 224 -1.32 6.35 13.92
CA ASP A 224 -0.80 6.70 12.58
C ASP A 224 -1.88 7.31 11.69
N VAL A 225 -3.15 6.91 11.86
CA VAL A 225 -4.26 7.48 11.11
C VAL A 225 -4.53 8.90 11.62
N ALA A 226 -4.58 9.09 12.93
CA ALA A 226 -4.72 10.41 13.55
C ALA A 226 -3.62 11.36 13.07
N TYR A 227 -2.37 10.89 13.07
CA TYR A 227 -1.24 11.65 12.57
C TYR A 227 -1.36 12.00 11.08
N PHE A 228 -1.72 11.01 10.24
CA PHE A 228 -1.93 11.25 8.81
C PHE A 228 -3.01 12.29 8.57
N LEU A 229 -4.15 12.19 9.27
CA LEU A 229 -5.26 13.15 9.13
C LEU A 229 -4.88 14.54 9.63
N GLN A 230 -4.06 14.64 10.68
CA GLN A 230 -3.53 15.91 11.17
C GLN A 230 -2.57 16.54 10.15
N LYS A 231 -1.68 15.74 9.56
CA LYS A 231 -0.67 16.22 8.61
C LYS A 231 -1.25 16.52 7.24
N ASN A 232 -2.27 15.79 6.83
CA ASN A 232 -2.92 15.94 5.54
C ASN A 232 -4.45 16.07 5.72
N PRO A 233 -4.95 17.21 6.23
CA PRO A 233 -6.38 17.44 6.37
C PRO A 233 -7.11 17.51 5.01
N GLY A 234 -6.36 17.83 3.94
CA GLY A 234 -6.86 17.94 2.56
C GLY A 234 -6.86 16.64 1.76
N TYR A 235 -6.49 15.49 2.34
CA TYR A 235 -6.32 14.24 1.56
C TYR A 235 -7.56 13.81 0.77
N ALA A 236 -8.76 14.04 1.32
CA ALA A 236 -10.02 13.74 0.63
C ALA A 236 -10.24 14.65 -0.60
N GLN A 237 -9.60 15.81 -0.64
CA GLN A 237 -9.55 16.72 -1.78
C GLN A 237 -8.36 16.46 -2.72
N GLY A 238 -7.58 15.41 -2.47
CA GLY A 238 -6.49 14.97 -3.34
C GLY A 238 -5.10 15.40 -2.93
N ASP A 239 -4.93 16.05 -1.78
CA ASP A 239 -3.60 16.30 -1.27
C ASP A 239 -2.93 14.99 -0.87
N GLU A 240 -1.63 14.86 -1.15
CA GLU A 240 -0.89 13.62 -0.88
C GLU A 240 0.32 13.88 0.01
N LEU A 241 0.49 13.04 1.04
CA LEU A 241 1.60 13.19 1.97
C LEU A 241 2.85 12.52 1.43
N VAL A 242 3.92 13.29 1.24
CA VAL A 242 5.22 12.76 0.86
C VAL A 242 5.80 11.98 2.03
N CYS A 243 6.25 10.75 1.77
CA CYS A 243 6.90 9.89 2.75
C CYS A 243 8.17 9.27 2.17
N LEU A 244 9.10 8.91 3.07
CA LEU A 244 10.36 8.26 2.73
C LEU A 244 10.79 7.29 3.84
N CYS A 245 11.33 6.13 3.45
CA CYS A 245 12.09 5.28 4.37
C CYS A 245 13.26 4.61 3.66
N ARG A 246 14.28 4.21 4.40
CA ARG A 246 15.39 3.41 3.87
C ARG A 246 15.14 1.93 4.12
N PHE A 247 15.39 1.09 3.11
CA PHE A 247 15.40 -0.36 3.31
C PHE A 247 16.77 -0.81 3.83
N THR A 248 16.79 -1.21 5.11
CA THR A 248 17.89 -1.97 5.72
C THR A 248 17.30 -3.14 6.51
N PRO A 249 18.05 -4.24 6.72
CA PRO A 249 17.56 -5.37 7.52
C PRO A 249 17.07 -4.98 8.92
N GLU A 250 17.67 -3.98 9.53
CA GLU A 250 17.35 -3.46 10.87
C GLU A 250 16.10 -2.61 10.86
N ASN A 251 15.81 -1.92 9.74
CA ASN A 251 14.63 -1.08 9.62
C ASN A 251 13.36 -1.87 9.25
N LEU A 252 13.46 -3.17 8.95
CA LEU A 252 12.32 -3.97 8.52
C LEU A 252 11.60 -4.64 9.70
N ARG A 253 10.28 -4.65 9.66
CA ARG A 253 9.47 -5.48 10.58
C ARG A 253 9.63 -6.96 10.28
N PRO A 254 9.42 -7.87 11.26
CA PRO A 254 9.76 -9.29 11.11
C PRO A 254 9.21 -9.97 9.85
N LEU A 255 7.94 -9.72 9.50
CA LEU A 255 7.33 -10.31 8.29
C LEU A 255 7.93 -9.72 7.01
N ALA A 256 8.06 -8.40 6.93
CA ALA A 256 8.68 -7.74 5.78
C ALA A 256 10.15 -8.16 5.62
N ARG A 257 10.90 -8.23 6.73
CA ARG A 257 12.28 -8.74 6.76
C ARG A 257 12.36 -10.15 6.21
N ARG A 258 11.48 -11.05 6.63
CA ARG A 258 11.43 -12.43 6.10
C ARG A 258 11.17 -12.45 4.59
N LEU A 259 10.32 -11.59 4.06
CA LEU A 259 9.95 -11.59 2.65
C LEU A 259 10.99 -10.92 1.75
N ILE A 260 11.58 -9.82 2.22
CA ILE A 260 12.59 -9.02 1.48
C ILE A 260 13.96 -9.69 1.55
N MET A 261 14.31 -10.28 2.70
CA MET A 261 15.63 -10.90 2.92
C MET A 261 15.66 -12.40 2.64
N ALA A 262 14.54 -13.01 2.24
CA ALA A 262 14.54 -14.39 1.82
C ALA A 262 15.36 -14.53 0.53
N GLU A 263 16.36 -15.41 0.55
CA GLU A 263 16.95 -15.90 -0.69
C GLU A 263 15.84 -16.60 -1.49
N GLN A 264 15.54 -16.09 -2.68
CA GLN A 264 14.72 -16.84 -3.61
C GLN A 264 15.50 -18.10 -4.00
N ARG A 265 15.07 -19.27 -3.48
CA ARG A 265 15.42 -20.53 -4.11
C ARG A 265 14.79 -20.50 -5.49
N SER A 266 15.60 -20.47 -6.53
CA SER A 266 15.13 -20.71 -7.89
C SER A 266 14.41 -22.06 -7.88
N THR A 267 13.08 -22.03 -7.95
CA THR A 267 12.34 -23.19 -8.39
C THR A 267 12.57 -23.25 -9.89
N CYS A 268 13.62 -23.98 -10.26
CA CYS A 268 13.76 -24.54 -11.59
C CYS A 268 12.60 -25.53 -11.86
#